data_AF-A0A2N7D9Y5-F1
#
_entry.id   AF-A0A2N7D9Y5-F1
#
_cell.length_a   1.000
_cell.length_b   1.000
_cell.length_c   1.000
_cell.angle_alpha   90.00
_cell.angle_beta   90.00
_cell.angle_gamma   90.00
#
_symmetry.space_group_name_H-M   'P 1'
#
loop_
_entity.id
_entity.type
_entity.pdbx_description
1 polymer ?
#
loop_
_entity_poly.entity_id
_entity_poly.type
_entity_poly.pdbx_seq_one_letter_code
_entity_poly.pdbx_strand_id
1 'polypeptide(L)'
;MGGSSSSSNSTSTKNTSSQNAISGDNLGVALSGIEGSTINATVTDHGSVAKSFEFAGDALDESFEFAGNTVSESLDFGKQSLELVDRNTENSLKFAAGALEEYSASNSEHLQMMAGLAGNQASQNSENLNKLTELAKFKQDNGQSELNQQQLILMGIIVLVLGFVLVKAMRK
;
A
#
# COMPACT_ATOMS: atom_id res chain seq x y z
N MET A 1 -129.50 2.45 -24.91
CA MET A 1 -128.46 3.45 -25.29
C MET A 1 -128.18 4.28 -24.04
N GLY A 2 -126.97 4.54 -23.57
CA GLY A 2 -125.61 4.15 -23.90
C GLY A 2 -124.75 4.66 -22.74
N GLY A 3 -124.03 3.77 -22.04
CA GLY A 3 -123.14 4.16 -20.96
C GLY A 3 -121.77 4.50 -21.51
N SER A 4 -121.32 5.74 -21.37
CA SER A 4 -119.93 6.11 -21.66
C SER A 4 -119.06 5.75 -20.45
N SER A 5 -118.49 4.55 -20.48
CA SER A 5 -117.53 4.09 -19.47
C SER A 5 -116.26 4.94 -19.54
N SER A 6 -116.00 5.76 -18.52
CA SER A 6 -114.71 6.43 -18.33
C SER A 6 -113.70 5.43 -17.75
N SER A 7 -112.87 4.81 -18.60
CA SER A 7 -111.70 4.06 -18.12
C SER A 7 -110.46 4.94 -18.24
N SER A 8 -110.09 5.63 -17.16
CA SER A 8 -108.76 6.24 -17.02
C SER A 8 -107.77 5.15 -16.64
N ASN A 9 -107.26 4.43 -17.64
CA ASN A 9 -106.17 3.48 -17.42
C ASN A 9 -104.85 4.26 -17.47
N SER A 10 -104.28 4.55 -16.30
CA SER A 10 -102.93 5.11 -16.19
C SER A 10 -101.93 3.96 -16.37
N THR A 11 -101.34 3.87 -17.56
CA THR A 11 -100.23 2.95 -17.83
C THR A 11 -98.92 3.68 -17.54
N SER A 12 -98.19 3.30 -16.48
CA SER A 12 -96.80 3.73 -16.29
C SER A 12 -95.89 2.73 -16.98
N THR A 13 -95.32 3.12 -18.12
CA THR A 13 -94.33 2.31 -18.86
C THR A 13 -92.93 2.77 -18.47
N LYS A 14 -92.15 1.88 -17.82
CA LYS A 14 -90.73 2.13 -17.52
C LYS A 14 -89.87 1.24 -18.41
N ASN A 15 -89.31 1.82 -19.46
CA ASN A 15 -88.41 1.14 -20.39
C ASN A 15 -86.97 1.28 -19.90
N THR A 16 -86.39 0.20 -19.36
CA THR A 16 -84.96 0.14 -19.04
C THR A 16 -84.20 -0.35 -20.27
N SER A 17 -83.82 0.56 -21.16
CA SER A 17 -82.90 0.23 -22.24
C SER A 17 -81.49 0.13 -21.66
N SER A 18 -81.05 -1.09 -21.41
CA SER A 18 -79.66 -1.38 -21.07
C SER A 18 -79.27 -2.59 -21.91
N GLN A 19 -78.51 -2.34 -22.97
CA GLN A 19 -77.93 -3.37 -23.81
C GLN A 19 -76.44 -3.43 -23.47
N ASN A 20 -75.98 -4.53 -22.87
CA ASN A 20 -74.55 -4.78 -22.71
C ASN A 20 -73.98 -5.17 -24.08
N ALA A 21 -73.58 -4.17 -24.86
CA ALA A 21 -72.76 -4.38 -26.04
C ALA A 21 -71.30 -4.55 -25.60
N ILE A 22 -70.89 -5.81 -25.35
CA ILE A 22 -69.51 -6.10 -24.98
C ILE A 22 -68.82 -6.78 -26.16
N SER A 23 -67.81 -6.10 -26.69
CA SER A 23 -66.99 -6.57 -27.81
C SER A 23 -65.60 -6.93 -27.29
N GLY A 24 -65.06 -8.07 -27.70
CA GLY A 24 -63.75 -8.59 -27.26
C GLY A 24 -63.88 -9.81 -26.35
N ASP A 25 -62.78 -10.19 -25.70
CA ASP A 25 -62.77 -11.28 -24.73
C ASP A 25 -63.33 -10.78 -23.38
N ASN A 26 -64.43 -11.38 -22.95
CA ASN A 26 -65.18 -10.90 -21.79
C ASN A 26 -65.38 -12.03 -20.78
N LEU A 27 -64.26 -12.48 -20.21
CA LEU A 27 -64.15 -13.57 -19.23
C LEU A 27 -64.81 -13.26 -17.86
N GLY A 28 -65.48 -12.11 -17.72
CA GLY A 28 -66.20 -11.70 -16.51
C GLY A 28 -67.71 -11.93 -16.59
N VAL A 29 -68.46 -11.24 -15.73
CA VAL A 29 -69.94 -11.31 -15.68
C VAL A 29 -70.54 -10.03 -16.26
N ALA A 30 -71.32 -10.16 -17.34
CA ALA A 30 -72.04 -9.05 -17.97
C ALA A 30 -73.48 -8.98 -17.47
N LEU A 31 -73.85 -7.88 -16.80
CA LEU A 31 -75.18 -7.68 -16.19
C LEU A 31 -75.92 -6.54 -16.88
N SER A 32 -77.14 -6.78 -17.37
CA SER A 32 -77.96 -5.83 -18.14
C SER A 32 -79.38 -5.76 -17.61
N GLY A 33 -79.97 -4.56 -17.52
CA GLY A 33 -81.39 -4.39 -17.14
C GLY A 33 -81.71 -4.53 -15.64
N ILE A 34 -80.74 -4.31 -14.75
CA ILE A 34 -80.85 -4.57 -13.30
C ILE A 34 -81.51 -3.44 -12.48
N GLU A 35 -82.46 -2.71 -13.07
CA GLU A 35 -83.02 -1.52 -12.41
C GLU A 35 -83.85 -1.89 -11.18
N GLY A 36 -83.53 -1.28 -10.02
CA GLY A 36 -84.25 -1.50 -8.77
C GLY A 36 -83.98 -2.84 -8.07
N SER A 37 -82.95 -3.59 -8.50
CA SER A 37 -82.59 -4.90 -7.95
C SER A 37 -81.22 -4.88 -7.25
N THR A 38 -81.08 -5.64 -6.15
CA THR A 38 -79.76 -5.92 -5.54
C THR A 38 -79.22 -7.23 -6.11
N ILE A 39 -78.00 -7.20 -6.66
CA ILE A 39 -77.34 -8.38 -7.20
C ILE A 39 -76.50 -9.02 -6.11
N ASN A 40 -76.81 -10.28 -5.78
CA ASN A 40 -75.97 -11.11 -4.94
C ASN A 40 -75.25 -12.13 -5.82
N ALA A 41 -73.99 -11.88 -6.14
CA ALA A 41 -73.16 -12.77 -6.93
C ALA A 41 -72.10 -13.40 -6.04
N THR A 42 -72.01 -14.74 -6.06
CA THR A 42 -70.91 -15.50 -5.46
C THR A 42 -70.02 -16.01 -6.58
N VAL A 43 -68.76 -15.60 -6.58
CA VAL A 43 -67.76 -16.02 -7.57
C VAL A 43 -66.76 -16.93 -6.86
N THR A 44 -66.36 -18.02 -7.52
CA THR A 44 -65.36 -18.96 -7.01
C THR A 44 -64.01 -18.65 -7.65
N ASP A 45 -62.96 -18.51 -6.86
CA ASP A 45 -61.61 -18.14 -7.34
C ASP A 45 -60.84 -19.28 -8.04
N HIS A 46 -61.37 -20.51 -8.05
CA HIS A 46 -60.75 -21.70 -8.65
C HIS A 46 -59.27 -21.93 -8.24
N GLY A 47 -58.90 -21.55 -7.02
CA GLY A 47 -57.53 -21.68 -6.51
C GLY A 47 -56.57 -20.60 -7.02
N SER A 48 -57.07 -19.57 -7.71
CA SER A 48 -56.25 -18.45 -8.19
C SER A 48 -55.59 -17.73 -7.02
N VAL A 49 -56.33 -17.53 -5.92
CA VAL A 49 -55.81 -16.91 -4.70
C VAL A 49 -54.72 -17.78 -4.07
N ALA A 50 -54.94 -19.10 -3.98
CA ALA A 50 -53.95 -20.02 -3.43
C ALA A 50 -52.64 -20.00 -4.24
N LYS A 51 -52.74 -20.06 -5.58
CA LYS A 51 -51.58 -19.96 -6.48
C LYS A 51 -50.86 -18.62 -6.40
N SER A 52 -51.59 -17.51 -6.19
CA SER A 52 -50.97 -16.21 -5.96
C SER A 52 -50.16 -16.18 -4.67
N PHE A 53 -50.62 -16.84 -3.61
CA PHE A 53 -49.85 -16.96 -2.37
C PHE A 53 -48.64 -17.90 -2.50
N GLU A 54 -48.78 -19.02 -3.21
CA GLU A 54 -47.66 -19.92 -3.53
C GLU A 54 -46.58 -19.17 -4.32
N PHE A 55 -46.96 -18.50 -5.42
CA PHE A 55 -46.05 -17.66 -6.19
C PHE A 55 -45.38 -16.57 -5.34
N ALA A 56 -46.14 -15.91 -4.46
CA ALA A 56 -45.58 -14.91 -3.56
C ALA A 56 -44.59 -15.53 -2.55
N GLY A 57 -44.84 -16.75 -2.09
CA GLY A 57 -43.93 -17.51 -1.24
C GLY A 57 -42.63 -17.83 -1.96
N ASP A 58 -42.72 -18.44 -3.14
CA ASP A 58 -41.55 -18.79 -3.96
C ASP A 58 -40.70 -17.56 -4.30
N ALA A 59 -41.34 -16.45 -4.68
CA ALA A 59 -40.65 -15.20 -4.99
C ALA A 59 -39.95 -14.60 -3.76
N LEU A 60 -40.53 -14.73 -2.56
CA LEU A 60 -39.90 -14.28 -1.32
C LEU A 60 -38.72 -15.17 -0.94
N ASP A 61 -38.87 -16.49 -1.05
CA ASP A 61 -37.80 -17.45 -0.75
C ASP A 61 -36.61 -17.25 -1.67
N GLU A 62 -36.84 -17.10 -2.98
CA GLU A 62 -35.79 -16.80 -3.96
C GLU A 62 -35.14 -15.42 -3.68
N SER A 63 -35.94 -14.43 -3.25
CA SER A 63 -35.41 -13.12 -2.86
C SER A 63 -34.50 -13.20 -1.63
N PHE A 64 -34.87 -14.00 -0.63
CA PHE A 64 -34.03 -14.21 0.56
C PHE A 64 -32.77 -15.02 0.25
N GLU A 65 -32.87 -16.03 -0.60
CA GLU A 65 -31.70 -16.79 -1.06
C GLU A 65 -30.73 -15.90 -1.83
N PHE A 66 -31.24 -15.10 -2.77
CA PHE A 66 -30.44 -14.12 -3.51
C PHE A 66 -29.75 -13.11 -2.56
N ALA A 67 -30.48 -12.57 -1.59
CA ALA A 67 -29.94 -11.65 -0.61
C ALA A 67 -28.85 -12.31 0.26
N GLY A 68 -29.08 -13.55 0.72
CA GLY A 68 -28.13 -14.33 1.50
C GLY A 68 -26.83 -14.63 0.73
N ASN A 69 -26.97 -15.02 -0.54
CA ASN A 69 -25.84 -15.27 -1.43
C ASN A 69 -25.04 -13.99 -1.69
N THR A 70 -25.73 -12.88 -1.98
CA THR A 70 -25.10 -11.57 -2.21
C THR A 70 -24.32 -11.09 -0.97
N VAL A 71 -24.90 -11.23 0.23
CA VAL A 71 -24.23 -10.87 1.48
C VAL A 71 -23.01 -11.77 1.72
N SER A 72 -23.15 -13.08 1.50
CA SER A 72 -22.05 -14.04 1.68
C SER A 72 -20.88 -13.74 0.75
N GLU A 73 -21.16 -13.50 -0.53
CA GLU A 73 -20.15 -13.14 -1.54
C GLU A 73 -19.48 -11.79 -1.21
N SER A 74 -20.26 -10.80 -0.76
CA SER A 74 -19.72 -9.50 -0.32
C SER A 74 -18.77 -9.64 0.89
N LEU A 75 -19.13 -10.48 1.87
CA LEU A 75 -18.27 -10.76 3.01
C LEU A 75 -17.00 -11.50 2.61
N ASP A 76 -17.09 -12.47 1.71
CA ASP A 76 -15.92 -13.22 1.22
C ASP A 76 -14.99 -12.35 0.37
N PHE A 77 -15.53 -11.48 -0.47
CA PHE A 77 -14.77 -10.44 -1.16
C PHE A 77 -14.03 -9.53 -0.15
N GLY A 78 -14.71 -9.12 0.92
CA GLY A 78 -14.12 -8.34 2.00
C GLY A 78 -12.95 -9.06 2.69
N LYS A 79 -13.11 -10.34 3.02
CA LYS A 79 -12.03 -11.17 3.60
C LYS A 79 -10.84 -11.28 2.66
N GLN A 80 -11.07 -11.61 1.39
CA GLN A 80 -9.99 -11.73 0.40
C GLN A 80 -9.24 -10.42 0.20
N SER A 81 -9.95 -9.30 0.20
CA SER A 81 -9.33 -7.96 0.12
C SER A 81 -8.43 -7.67 1.32
N LEU A 82 -8.88 -7.99 2.54
CA LEU A 82 -8.07 -7.85 3.75
C LEU A 82 -6.85 -8.77 3.75
N GLU A 83 -7.00 -10.02 3.29
CA GLU A 83 -5.89 -10.96 3.16
C GLU A 83 -4.85 -10.49 2.13
N LEU A 84 -5.28 -9.87 1.03
CA LEU A 84 -4.37 -9.25 0.07
C LEU A 84 -3.61 -8.06 0.68
N VAL A 85 -4.28 -7.22 1.47
CA VAL A 85 -3.66 -6.10 2.18
C VAL A 85 -2.64 -6.59 3.19
N ASP A 86 -2.97 -7.65 3.95
CA ASP A 86 -2.08 -8.23 4.95
C ASP A 86 -0.82 -8.81 4.29
N ARG A 87 -0.99 -9.61 3.24
CA ARG A 87 0.13 -10.14 2.44
C ARG A 87 0.98 -9.05 1.80
N ASN A 88 0.35 -7.99 1.27
CA ASN A 88 1.08 -6.86 0.69
C ASN A 88 1.92 -6.15 1.76
N THR A 89 1.32 -5.89 2.92
CA THR A 89 1.99 -5.26 4.08
C THR A 89 3.17 -6.10 4.56
N GLU A 90 2.97 -7.41 4.74
CA GLU A 90 4.03 -8.34 5.13
C GLU A 90 5.19 -8.33 4.12
N ASN A 91 4.87 -8.40 2.82
CA ASN A 91 5.89 -8.36 1.76
C ASN A 91 6.64 -7.03 1.72
N SER A 92 5.95 -5.89 1.92
CA SER A 92 6.58 -4.57 2.01
C SER A 92 7.52 -4.48 3.21
N LEU A 93 7.13 -5.03 4.37
CA LEU A 93 7.97 -5.07 5.55
C LEU A 93 9.20 -5.98 5.35
N LYS A 94 9.02 -7.16 4.75
CA LYS A 94 10.14 -8.06 4.40
C LYS A 94 11.10 -7.41 3.42
N PHE A 95 10.59 -6.73 2.40
CA PHE A 95 11.40 -5.99 1.44
C PHE A 95 12.20 -4.87 2.12
N ALA A 96 11.54 -4.07 2.96
CA ALA A 96 12.21 -3.00 3.71
C ALA A 96 13.27 -3.53 4.66
N ALA A 97 12.99 -4.62 5.38
CA ALA A 97 13.94 -5.29 6.26
C ALA A 97 15.15 -5.81 5.49
N GLY A 98 14.93 -6.51 4.35
CA GLY A 98 16.00 -7.01 3.50
C GLY A 98 16.86 -5.88 2.91
N ALA A 99 16.24 -4.78 2.45
CA ALA A 99 16.97 -3.62 1.96
C ALA A 99 17.81 -2.94 3.06
N LEU A 100 17.29 -2.86 4.28
CA LEU A 100 18.01 -2.30 5.43
C LEU A 100 19.18 -3.20 5.86
N GLU A 101 18.97 -4.51 5.83
CA GLU A 101 20.00 -5.51 6.14
C GLU A 101 21.15 -5.45 5.13
N GLU A 102 20.83 -5.44 3.82
CA GLU A 102 21.81 -5.30 2.75
C GLU A 102 22.60 -3.98 2.86
N TYR A 103 21.91 -2.86 3.12
CA TYR A 103 22.56 -1.57 3.30
C TYR A 103 23.48 -1.55 4.53
N SER A 104 23.03 -2.16 5.63
CA SER A 104 23.82 -2.26 6.86
C SER A 104 25.05 -3.13 6.68
N ALA A 105 24.91 -4.27 5.99
CA ALA A 105 26.01 -5.15 5.66
C ALA A 105 27.04 -4.47 4.75
N SER A 106 26.59 -3.85 3.66
CA SER A 106 27.46 -3.10 2.73
C SER A 106 28.17 -1.93 3.44
N ASN A 107 27.46 -1.18 4.26
CA ASN A 107 28.06 -0.08 5.02
C ASN A 107 29.09 -0.59 6.04
N SER A 108 28.82 -1.71 6.72
CA SER A 108 29.78 -2.35 7.62
C SER A 108 31.04 -2.80 6.88
N GLU A 109 30.90 -3.41 5.70
CA GLU A 109 32.03 -3.81 4.87
C GLU A 109 32.85 -2.62 4.39
N HIS A 110 32.19 -1.54 3.93
CA HIS A 110 32.87 -0.29 3.57
C HIS A 110 33.61 0.32 4.75
N LEU A 111 33.01 0.36 5.94
CA LEU A 111 33.69 0.85 7.15
C LEU A 111 34.88 -0.03 7.53
N GLN A 112 34.76 -1.35 7.40
CA GLN A 112 35.85 -2.27 7.68
C GLN A 112 37.00 -2.12 6.67
N MET A 113 36.68 -1.97 5.39
CA MET A 113 37.66 -1.69 4.34
C MET A 113 38.35 -0.33 4.58
N MET A 114 37.59 0.72 4.88
CA MET A 114 38.13 2.05 5.22
C MET A 114 39.02 1.98 6.45
N ALA A 115 38.62 1.28 7.51
CA ALA A 115 39.43 1.09 8.70
C ALA A 115 40.73 0.33 8.39
N GLY A 116 40.65 -0.70 7.54
CA GLY A 116 41.83 -1.45 7.08
C GLY A 116 42.78 -0.62 6.22
N LEU A 117 42.26 0.22 5.31
CA LEU A 117 43.06 1.15 4.51
C LEU A 117 43.70 2.24 5.36
N ALA A 118 42.94 2.83 6.29
CA ALA A 118 43.43 3.83 7.23
C ALA A 118 44.52 3.25 8.15
N GLY A 119 44.33 2.02 8.65
CA GLY A 119 45.34 1.30 9.44
C GLY A 119 46.61 1.03 8.64
N ASN A 120 46.48 0.56 7.40
CA ASN A 120 47.63 0.38 6.51
C ASN A 120 48.34 1.69 6.19
N GLN A 121 47.61 2.78 5.91
CA GLN A 121 48.19 4.11 5.71
C GLN A 121 48.92 4.60 6.96
N ALA A 122 48.35 4.42 8.15
CA ALA A 122 48.99 4.80 9.40
C ALA A 122 50.28 4.01 9.63
N SER A 123 50.27 2.70 9.39
CA SER A 123 51.46 1.83 9.49
C SER A 123 52.54 2.24 8.48
N GLN A 124 52.17 2.43 7.21
CA GLN A 124 53.10 2.87 6.17
C GLN A 124 53.67 4.26 6.45
N ASN A 125 52.85 5.20 6.95
CA ASN A 125 53.34 6.50 7.37
C ASN A 125 54.29 6.41 8.56
N SER A 126 54.02 5.55 9.54
CA SER A 126 54.93 5.33 10.68
C SER A 126 56.28 4.76 10.22
N GLU A 127 56.27 3.77 9.32
CA GLU A 127 57.49 3.23 8.72
C GLU A 127 58.26 4.27 7.91
N ASN A 128 57.57 5.06 7.09
CA ASN A 128 58.19 6.14 6.33
C ASN A 128 58.81 7.20 7.25
N LEU A 129 58.12 7.59 8.31
CA LEU A 129 58.64 8.52 9.32
C LEU A 129 59.85 7.93 10.06
N ASN A 130 59.85 6.64 10.38
CA ASN A 130 60.98 5.97 10.99
C ASN A 130 62.21 5.99 10.07
N LYS A 131 62.04 5.63 8.79
CA LYS A 131 63.12 5.71 7.78
C LYS A 131 63.64 7.14 7.62
N LEU A 132 62.77 8.14 7.59
CA LEU A 132 63.17 9.55 7.54
C LEU A 132 63.94 9.98 8.79
N THR A 133 63.51 9.53 9.96
CA THR A 133 64.19 9.79 11.24
C THR A 133 65.57 9.12 11.27
N GLU A 134 65.67 7.89 10.79
CA GLU A 134 66.93 7.16 10.67
C GLU A 134 67.87 7.82 9.66
N LEU A 135 67.36 8.25 8.50
CA LEU A 135 68.11 9.06 7.53
C LEU A 135 68.60 10.39 8.14
N ALA A 136 67.75 11.06 8.92
CA ALA A 136 68.10 12.30 9.60
C ALA A 136 69.19 12.08 10.67
N LYS A 137 69.06 11.03 11.50
CA LYS A 137 70.08 10.64 12.48
C LYS A 137 71.39 10.23 11.80
N PHE A 138 71.34 9.42 10.75
CA PHE A 138 72.53 9.03 9.98
C PHE A 138 73.23 10.25 9.38
N LYS A 139 72.49 11.23 8.85
CA LYS A 139 73.05 12.50 8.37
C LYS A 139 73.60 13.37 9.51
N GLN A 140 72.97 13.37 10.67
CA GLN A 140 73.43 14.09 11.86
C GLN A 140 74.75 13.48 12.39
N ASP A 141 74.82 12.16 12.49
CA ASP A 141 75.97 11.44 13.03
C ASP A 141 77.16 11.41 12.04
N ASN A 142 76.91 11.21 10.74
CA ASN A 142 77.99 11.29 9.73
C ASN A 142 78.43 12.72 9.46
N GLY A 143 77.53 13.71 9.58
CA GLY A 143 77.90 15.12 9.46
C GLY A 143 78.78 15.59 10.61
N GLN A 144 78.53 15.15 11.85
CA GLN A 144 79.35 15.53 12.99
C GLN A 144 80.65 14.75 13.13
N SER A 145 80.69 13.46 12.78
CA SER A 145 81.91 12.65 12.94
C SER A 145 83.05 13.10 12.02
N GLU A 146 82.75 13.38 10.75
CA GLU A 146 83.76 13.88 9.81
C GLU A 146 84.18 15.32 10.12
N LEU A 147 83.23 16.19 10.53
CA LEU A 147 83.55 17.55 10.98
C LEU A 147 84.40 17.54 12.25
N ASN A 148 84.10 16.71 13.25
CA ASN A 148 84.91 16.62 14.46
C ASN A 148 86.31 16.07 14.19
N GLN A 149 86.46 15.05 13.34
CA GLN A 149 87.80 14.54 13.01
C GLN A 149 88.64 15.56 12.22
N GLN A 150 88.07 16.19 11.20
CA GLN A 150 88.78 17.22 10.44
C GLN A 150 89.07 18.46 11.30
N GLN A 151 88.14 18.89 12.14
CA GLN A 151 88.32 20.04 13.02
C GLN A 151 89.37 19.75 14.10
N LEU A 152 89.43 18.54 14.66
CA LEU A 152 90.42 18.14 15.67
C LEU A 152 91.82 18.03 15.06
N ILE A 153 91.95 17.48 13.84
CA ILE A 153 93.22 17.48 13.09
C ILE A 153 93.65 18.91 12.74
N LEU A 154 92.74 19.76 12.26
CA LEU A 154 93.04 21.15 11.93
C LEU A 154 93.46 21.96 13.16
N MET A 155 92.82 21.76 14.30
CA MET A 155 93.19 22.39 15.58
C MET A 155 94.58 21.93 16.04
N GLY A 156 94.89 20.64 15.91
CA GLY A 156 96.22 20.09 16.19
C GLY A 156 97.33 20.72 15.32
N ILE A 157 97.07 20.93 14.03
CA ILE A 157 98.00 21.61 13.11
C ILE A 157 98.20 23.07 13.54
N ILE A 158 97.13 23.80 13.88
CA ILE A 158 97.22 25.20 14.34
C ILE A 158 98.07 25.31 15.61
N VAL A 159 97.88 24.42 16.58
CA VAL A 159 98.67 24.40 17.82
C VAL A 159 100.14 24.09 17.54
N LEU A 160 100.44 23.16 16.64
CA LEU A 160 101.81 22.85 16.23
C LEU A 160 102.49 24.04 15.57
N VAL A 161 101.80 24.73 14.67
CA VAL A 161 102.34 25.92 13.98
C VAL A 161 102.58 27.06 14.97
N LEU A 162 101.64 27.33 15.87
CA LEU A 162 101.80 28.36 16.92
C LEU A 162 102.93 28.01 17.89
N GLY A 163 103.04 26.75 18.31
CA GLY A 163 104.13 26.27 19.15
C GLY A 163 105.49 26.43 18.46
N PHE A 164 105.58 26.11 17.17
CA PHE A 164 106.81 26.29 16.40
C PHE A 164 107.18 27.76 16.22
N VAL A 165 106.20 28.64 15.95
CA VAL A 165 106.41 30.09 15.85
C VAL A 165 106.89 30.67 17.18
N LEU A 166 106.31 30.27 18.31
CA LEU A 166 106.74 30.70 19.64
C LEU A 166 108.15 30.22 19.99
N VAL A 167 108.47 28.95 19.71
CA VAL A 167 109.81 28.40 19.92
C VAL A 167 110.85 29.08 19.02
N LYS A 168 110.49 29.42 17.79
CA LYS A 168 111.35 30.17 16.87
C LYS A 168 111.50 31.64 17.27
N ALA A 169 110.48 32.25 17.86
CA ALA A 169 110.53 33.61 18.38
C ALA A 169 111.37 33.73 19.67
N MET A 170 111.41 32.70 20.52
CA MET A 170 112.26 32.66 21.72
C MET A 170 113.73 32.29 21.45
N ARG A 171 114.07 31.86 20.22
CA ARG A 171 115.44 31.51 19.79
C ARG A 171 116.12 32.60 18.96
N LYS A 172 115.60 33.83 18.99
CA LYS A 172 116.21 35.01 18.36
C LYS A 172 116.46 36.08 19.40
#